data_AF-A0A518D8H8-F1
#
_entry.id   AF-A0A518D8H8-F1
#
_cell.length_a   1.000
_cell.length_b   1.000
_cell.length_c   1.000
_cell.angle_alpha   90.00
_cell.angle_beta   90.00
_cell.angle_gamma   90.00
#
_symmetry.space_group_name_H-M   'P 1'
#
loop_
_entity.id
_entity.type
_entity.pdbx_description
1 polymer ?
#
loop_
_entity_poly.entity_id
_entity_poly.type
_entity_poly.pdbx_seq_one_letter_code
_entity_poly.pdbx_strand_id
1 'polypeptide(L)'
;MLHRKCAPAWVWLRSLLAASLFSLLLLSEAEALVIAGDPSASSQRPTDDPGWTNVPVGGSQGMIYIGNSWVLTARHVNNFQSQALHLEGGSYNVVPGTEVRLKNPTSGGYSEFSDLWMYRIDGKPEADDPNVKPISIATTGPAVGQQLTVIGRGGIKNSIRPFDSSQSVLNDSVELSYAVDKKNLSGAAWTWSQEYVEGDPRITPGNPQYDPVLAASLNVRAVRTTNAVADIDNAEETRRWGRNVVSNVGQLFNQGSSATIRLTDPARGDIVARAFQFDLDGGIEHEVTALGGDSGSAVFWKNGQGQWKLAGIIHAVKFYQPGFTPNYDMLNIPVQYAFDDMLVFFSDLASYSTDINKLLSNDYSSYSNLGLYGYSKLGDVNLDGVVTGDGSGSAATDDISAFIAGWRSDNGSGVGDILSWKKGDLNFDGLTDLQDFALLRVAFGGTIGASATQAILGVGAVGVPEPSGIATALLAVLTMGAWRARAAARRVEA
;
A
#
# COMPACT_ATOMS: atom_id res chain seq x y z
N MET A 1 6.96 66.68 12.39
CA MET A 1 6.32 65.96 13.51
C MET A 1 5.84 64.62 13.00
N LEU A 2 6.56 63.55 13.35
CA LEU A 2 6.36 62.17 12.89
C LEU A 2 5.30 61.48 13.74
N HIS A 3 4.21 61.01 13.13
CA HIS A 3 3.31 60.02 13.72
C HIS A 3 3.42 58.73 12.92
N ARG A 4 4.13 57.74 13.46
CA ARG A 4 4.02 56.33 13.04
C ARG A 4 3.11 55.62 14.04
N LYS A 5 1.98 55.08 13.56
CA LYS A 5 1.12 54.16 14.31
C LYS A 5 1.69 52.75 14.17
N CYS A 6 2.18 52.17 15.26
CA CYS A 6 2.50 50.75 15.34
C CYS A 6 1.19 49.96 15.49
N ALA A 7 0.95 48.98 14.61
CA ALA A 7 -0.04 47.94 14.84
C ALA A 7 0.51 46.90 15.83
N PRO A 8 -0.30 46.34 16.74
CA PRO A 8 0.19 45.47 17.80
C PRO A 8 0.49 44.05 17.27
N ALA A 9 1.72 43.59 17.52
CA ALA A 9 2.25 42.26 17.18
C ALA A 9 1.52 41.06 17.85
N TRP A 10 0.39 41.29 18.52
CA TRP A 10 -0.33 40.30 19.33
C TRP A 10 -1.40 39.51 18.55
N VAL A 11 -1.75 39.93 17.34
CA VAL A 11 -2.74 39.22 16.49
C VAL A 11 -2.10 38.03 15.75
N TRP A 12 -0.81 38.12 15.41
CA TRP A 12 -0.12 37.06 14.65
C TRP A 12 0.28 35.85 15.50
N LEU A 13 0.45 36.00 16.83
CA LEU A 13 0.84 34.89 17.71
C LEU A 13 -0.32 33.93 18.05
N ARG A 14 -1.57 34.39 17.98
CA ARG A 14 -2.75 33.53 18.21
C ARG A 14 -3.10 32.66 17.00
N SER A 15 -2.80 33.12 15.78
CA SER A 15 -3.02 32.34 14.56
C SER A 15 -1.98 31.23 14.35
N LEU A 16 -0.76 31.39 14.87
CA LEU A 16 0.29 30.36 14.79
C LEU A 16 0.13 29.24 15.84
N LEU A 17 -0.40 29.54 17.04
CA LEU A 17 -0.67 28.52 18.07
C LEU A 17 -1.95 27.72 17.84
N ALA A 18 -2.96 28.27 17.16
CA ALA A 18 -4.16 27.53 16.78
C ALA A 18 -3.92 26.59 15.58
N ALA A 19 -2.93 26.88 14.73
CA ALA A 19 -2.53 26.01 13.62
C ALA A 19 -1.54 24.92 14.04
N SER A 20 -0.73 25.12 15.10
CA SER A 20 0.24 24.13 15.57
C SER A 20 -0.33 23.11 16.58
N LEU A 21 -1.39 23.46 17.31
CA LEU A 21 -2.10 22.50 18.18
C LEU A 21 -3.02 21.55 17.41
N PHE A 22 -3.25 21.81 16.11
CA PHE A 22 -4.03 20.97 15.20
C PHE A 22 -3.20 19.82 14.58
N SER A 23 -1.88 19.87 14.70
CA SER A 23 -0.94 18.97 14.01
C SER A 23 -0.42 17.79 14.86
N LEU A 24 -0.95 17.59 16.08
CA LEU A 24 -0.56 16.48 16.96
C LEU A 24 -1.73 15.54 17.32
N LEU A 25 -2.80 15.57 16.54
CA LEU A 25 -3.84 14.54 16.58
C LEU A 25 -3.39 13.36 15.72
N LEU A 26 -2.74 12.39 16.38
CA LEU A 26 -2.52 11.05 15.85
C LEU A 26 -3.89 10.49 15.44
N LEU A 27 -4.20 10.54 14.14
CA LEU A 27 -5.12 9.60 13.53
C LEU A 27 -4.56 8.22 13.86
N SER A 28 -5.16 7.52 14.81
CA SER A 28 -4.79 6.14 15.09
C SER A 28 -4.98 5.34 13.81
N GLU A 29 -3.92 4.66 13.36
CA GLU A 29 -4.04 3.51 12.47
C GLU A 29 -4.97 2.55 13.22
N ALA A 30 -6.21 2.35 12.77
CA ALA A 30 -6.95 1.17 13.24
C ALA A 30 -6.44 -0.05 12.46
N GLU A 31 -7.01 -1.23 12.63
CA GLU A 31 -6.41 -2.45 12.09
C GLU A 31 -7.48 -3.50 11.77
N ALA A 32 -8.59 -3.21 11.04
CA ALA A 32 -9.65 -4.23 10.80
C ALA A 32 -10.78 -3.86 9.81
N LEU A 33 -11.17 -4.78 8.92
CA LEU A 33 -12.36 -4.70 8.07
C LEU A 33 -13.53 -5.40 8.80
N VAL A 34 -14.63 -4.69 9.05
CA VAL A 34 -15.80 -5.23 9.80
C VAL A 34 -16.92 -5.58 8.84
N ILE A 35 -17.44 -6.80 8.95
CA ILE A 35 -18.39 -7.36 7.99
C ILE A 35 -19.62 -7.88 8.72
N ALA A 36 -20.79 -7.38 8.33
CA ALA A 36 -22.07 -7.99 8.70
C ALA A 36 -22.30 -9.27 7.89
N GLY A 37 -22.46 -10.40 8.59
CA GLY A 37 -22.74 -11.69 7.98
C GLY A 37 -21.81 -12.79 8.48
N ASP A 38 -21.69 -13.87 7.71
CA ASP A 38 -20.77 -14.97 8.02
C ASP A 38 -19.31 -14.51 7.84
N PRO A 39 -18.52 -14.37 8.92
CA PRO A 39 -17.13 -13.94 8.82
C PRO A 39 -16.26 -14.95 8.06
N SER A 40 -16.65 -16.23 8.01
CA SER A 40 -15.90 -17.23 7.26
C SER A 40 -16.01 -17.00 5.75
N ALA A 41 -17.20 -16.61 5.25
CA ALA A 41 -17.41 -16.26 3.85
C ALA A 41 -16.53 -15.09 3.39
N SER A 42 -16.33 -14.09 4.27
CA SER A 42 -15.47 -12.93 3.96
C SER A 42 -13.98 -13.24 3.84
N SER A 43 -13.53 -14.32 4.47
CA SER A 43 -12.14 -14.77 4.44
C SER A 43 -11.83 -15.67 3.24
N GLN A 44 -12.88 -16.03 2.49
CA GLN A 44 -12.76 -16.81 1.26
C GLN A 44 -12.80 -15.88 0.05
N ARG A 45 -12.16 -16.28 -1.04
CA ARG A 45 -12.23 -15.56 -2.31
C ARG A 45 -13.70 -15.39 -2.75
N PRO A 46 -14.16 -14.17 -3.09
CA PRO A 46 -15.50 -13.97 -3.62
C PRO A 46 -15.71 -14.78 -4.91
N THR A 47 -16.91 -15.34 -5.12
CA THR A 47 -17.21 -16.07 -6.38
C THR A 47 -17.15 -15.15 -7.60
N ASP A 48 -17.65 -13.93 -7.47
CA ASP A 48 -17.55 -12.86 -8.47
C ASP A 48 -16.35 -11.96 -8.12
N ASP A 49 -15.15 -12.48 -8.38
CA ASP A 49 -13.89 -11.91 -7.89
C ASP A 49 -13.42 -10.71 -8.74
N PRO A 50 -13.32 -9.50 -8.16
CA PRO A 50 -12.83 -8.33 -8.87
C PRO A 50 -11.30 -8.17 -8.83
N GLY A 51 -10.57 -8.93 -8.03
CA GLY A 51 -9.12 -8.74 -7.82
C GLY A 51 -8.59 -9.21 -6.46
N TRP A 52 -9.15 -10.27 -5.89
CA TRP A 52 -8.72 -10.85 -4.60
C TRP A 52 -7.23 -11.18 -4.57
N THR A 53 -6.73 -11.81 -5.63
CA THR A 53 -5.35 -12.25 -5.78
C THR A 53 -4.38 -11.07 -5.94
N ASN A 54 -4.88 -9.89 -6.31
CA ASN A 54 -4.11 -8.67 -6.43
C ASN A 54 -3.91 -7.94 -5.09
N VAL A 55 -4.63 -8.32 -4.06
CA VAL A 55 -4.45 -7.80 -2.70
C VAL A 55 -3.44 -8.70 -1.96
N PRO A 56 -2.42 -8.13 -1.29
CA PRO A 56 -1.39 -8.92 -0.62
C PRO A 56 -1.86 -9.82 0.53
N VAL A 57 -1.12 -10.92 0.72
CA VAL A 57 -1.21 -11.94 1.79
C VAL A 57 -0.04 -11.80 2.78
N GLY A 58 0.02 -10.72 3.56
CA GLY A 58 1.16 -10.45 4.47
C GLY A 58 1.42 -8.95 4.74
N GLY A 59 1.86 -8.57 5.95
CA GLY A 59 2.10 -7.18 6.40
C GLY A 59 0.87 -6.30 6.71
N SER A 60 0.96 -5.41 7.71
CA SER A 60 -0.19 -4.73 8.35
C SER A 60 -0.93 -3.65 7.55
N GLN A 61 -0.76 -3.56 6.23
CA GLN A 61 -1.06 -2.35 5.49
C GLN A 61 -1.75 -2.62 4.14
N GLY A 62 -2.79 -1.83 3.82
CA GLY A 62 -3.58 -1.98 2.60
C GLY A 62 -2.83 -1.51 1.36
N MET A 63 -2.89 -2.29 0.29
CA MET A 63 -2.47 -1.89 -1.06
C MET A 63 -2.99 -2.89 -2.09
N ILE A 64 -2.84 -2.56 -3.37
CA ILE A 64 -3.27 -3.42 -4.46
C ILE A 64 -2.29 -3.40 -5.63
N TYR A 65 -1.97 -4.59 -6.13
CA TYR A 65 -1.29 -4.74 -7.42
C TYR A 65 -2.22 -4.40 -8.56
N ILE A 66 -1.84 -3.46 -9.43
CA ILE A 66 -2.69 -2.99 -10.53
C ILE A 66 -2.18 -3.37 -11.93
N GLY A 67 -1.02 -4.02 -12.03
CA GLY A 67 -0.44 -4.50 -13.29
C GLY A 67 0.88 -3.82 -13.64
N ASN A 68 1.66 -4.43 -14.54
CA ASN A 68 2.94 -3.89 -15.02
C ASN A 68 3.90 -3.48 -13.89
N SER A 69 4.02 -4.33 -12.87
CA SER A 69 4.88 -4.10 -11.71
C SER A 69 4.47 -2.90 -10.85
N TRP A 70 3.26 -2.36 -11.00
CA TRP A 70 2.77 -1.23 -10.20
C TRP A 70 1.83 -1.67 -9.08
N VAL A 71 2.04 -1.08 -7.91
CA VAL A 71 1.18 -1.17 -6.74
C VAL A 71 0.61 0.21 -6.44
N LEU A 72 -0.65 0.27 -5.99
CA LEU A 72 -1.34 1.49 -5.59
C LEU A 72 -1.77 1.40 -4.11
N THR A 73 -1.58 2.49 -3.37
CA THR A 73 -2.00 2.62 -1.96
C THR A 73 -2.25 4.08 -1.57
N ALA A 74 -2.70 4.31 -0.35
CA ALA A 74 -2.75 5.63 0.26
C ALA A 74 -1.36 6.04 0.75
N ARG A 75 -0.96 7.29 0.50
CA ARG A 75 0.39 7.81 0.80
C ARG A 75 0.72 7.74 2.29
N HIS A 76 -0.25 7.99 3.15
CA HIS A 76 -0.02 7.96 4.59
C HIS A 76 0.26 6.57 5.14
N VAL A 77 0.09 5.53 4.33
CA VAL A 77 0.55 4.20 4.62
C VAL A 77 2.02 4.16 4.16
N ASN A 78 2.94 4.65 5.00
CA ASN A 78 4.27 5.12 4.59
C ASN A 78 5.44 4.20 4.99
N ASN A 79 5.18 2.96 5.43
CA ASN A 79 6.22 2.04 5.94
C ASN A 79 6.54 0.85 5.01
N PHE A 80 6.25 0.97 3.72
CA PHE A 80 6.38 -0.15 2.77
C PHE A 80 7.74 -0.32 2.11
N GLN A 81 8.56 0.73 2.06
CA GLN A 81 9.82 0.69 1.31
C GLN A 81 10.79 -0.39 1.83
N SER A 82 10.58 -0.91 3.05
CA SER A 82 11.37 -1.99 3.65
C SER A 82 10.65 -3.34 3.71
N GLN A 83 9.44 -3.47 3.16
CA GLN A 83 8.63 -4.69 3.24
C GLN A 83 8.40 -5.28 1.85
N ALA A 84 8.55 -6.61 1.76
CA ALA A 84 8.15 -7.34 0.57
C ALA A 84 6.62 -7.40 0.47
N LEU A 85 6.12 -7.13 -0.72
CA LEU A 85 4.74 -7.38 -1.12
C LEU A 85 4.54 -8.88 -1.32
N HIS A 86 3.81 -9.52 -0.42
CA HIS A 86 3.46 -10.93 -0.59
C HIS A 86 2.15 -11.05 -1.37
N LEU A 87 2.19 -11.53 -2.60
CA LEU A 87 0.98 -11.86 -3.39
C LEU A 87 0.82 -13.38 -3.49
N GLU A 88 -0.32 -13.83 -4.00
CA GLU A 88 -0.37 -15.19 -4.51
C GLU A 88 0.66 -15.33 -5.64
N GLY A 89 1.58 -16.29 -5.52
CA GLY A 89 2.67 -16.52 -6.48
C GLY A 89 4.07 -16.13 -6.02
N GLY A 90 4.23 -15.19 -5.08
CA GLY A 90 5.58 -14.76 -4.69
C GLY A 90 5.66 -13.58 -3.73
N SER A 91 6.89 -13.18 -3.45
CA SER A 91 7.22 -11.98 -2.67
C SER A 91 7.98 -11.00 -3.55
N TYR A 92 7.56 -9.74 -3.53
CA TYR A 92 8.09 -8.71 -4.40
C TYR A 92 8.45 -7.47 -3.58
N ASN A 93 9.72 -7.11 -3.52
CA ASN A 93 10.17 -5.89 -2.88
C ASN A 93 9.74 -4.65 -3.67
N VAL A 94 9.41 -3.58 -2.95
CA VAL A 94 9.28 -2.24 -3.55
C VAL A 94 10.64 -1.81 -4.08
N VAL A 95 10.68 -1.32 -5.32
CA VAL A 95 11.89 -0.75 -5.92
C VAL A 95 12.10 0.66 -5.35
N PRO A 96 13.18 0.93 -4.59
CA PRO A 96 13.39 2.24 -3.96
C PRO A 96 13.48 3.38 -4.98
N GLY A 97 12.87 4.52 -4.66
CA GLY A 97 12.88 5.73 -5.51
C GLY A 97 11.87 5.70 -6.67
N THR A 98 11.05 4.66 -6.77
CA THR A 98 10.00 4.54 -7.80
C THR A 98 8.65 5.12 -7.37
N GLU A 99 8.56 5.69 -6.17
CA GLU A 99 7.34 6.27 -5.66
C GLU A 99 6.82 7.43 -6.52
N VAL A 100 5.57 7.33 -6.96
CA VAL A 100 4.86 8.39 -7.65
C VAL A 100 3.73 8.88 -6.77
N ARG A 101 3.75 10.17 -6.43
CA ARG A 101 2.59 10.85 -5.85
C ARG A 101 1.68 11.36 -6.95
N LEU A 102 0.45 10.85 -6.97
CA LEU A 102 -0.53 11.28 -7.95
C LEU A 102 -0.92 12.74 -7.70
N LYS A 103 -1.19 13.46 -8.78
CA LYS A 103 -1.66 14.84 -8.71
C LYS A 103 -3.18 14.87 -8.60
N ASN A 104 -3.70 15.84 -7.85
CA ASN A 104 -5.12 16.11 -7.90
C ASN A 104 -5.48 16.80 -9.23
N PRO A 105 -6.75 16.69 -9.66
CA PRO A 105 -7.27 17.53 -10.72
C PRO A 105 -7.02 19.01 -10.41
N THR A 106 -6.61 19.78 -11.43
CA THR A 106 -6.33 21.22 -11.28
C THR A 106 -7.57 22.05 -11.01
N SER A 107 -8.76 21.53 -11.34
CA SER A 107 -10.05 22.11 -11.02
C SER A 107 -10.48 21.78 -9.59
N GLY A 108 -11.07 22.75 -8.87
CA GLY A 108 -11.71 22.51 -7.56
C GLY A 108 -10.89 22.95 -6.34
N GLY A 109 -9.74 23.59 -6.56
CA GLY A 109 -8.94 24.21 -5.49
C GLY A 109 -8.24 23.20 -4.56
N TYR A 110 -8.09 21.96 -5.01
CA TYR A 110 -7.31 20.92 -4.32
C TYR A 110 -5.82 21.31 -4.24
N SER A 111 -5.11 20.76 -3.26
CA SER A 111 -3.64 20.75 -3.25
C SER A 111 -3.11 20.08 -4.50
N GLU A 112 -1.91 20.47 -4.97
CA GLU A 112 -1.31 19.89 -6.18
C GLU A 112 -1.25 18.35 -6.12
N PHE A 113 -0.85 17.82 -4.98
CA PHE A 113 -0.66 16.38 -4.80
C PHE A 113 -1.76 15.76 -3.93
N SER A 114 -2.10 14.51 -4.24
CA SER A 114 -3.06 13.73 -3.48
C SER A 114 -2.43 12.86 -2.40
N ASP A 115 -3.26 12.23 -1.58
CA ASP A 115 -2.85 11.17 -0.65
C ASP A 115 -2.78 9.79 -1.35
N LEU A 116 -2.54 9.73 -2.66
CA LEU A 116 -2.34 8.47 -3.39
C LEU A 116 -0.87 8.29 -3.80
N TRP A 117 -0.37 7.08 -3.58
CA TRP A 117 0.97 6.65 -3.94
C TRP A 117 0.96 5.41 -4.81
N MET A 118 1.80 5.45 -5.85
CA MET A 118 2.13 4.29 -6.67
C MET A 118 3.60 3.94 -6.50
N TYR A 119 3.91 2.64 -6.49
CA TYR A 119 5.27 2.12 -6.39
C TYR A 119 5.51 1.05 -7.44
N ARG A 120 6.75 0.90 -7.87
CA ARG A 120 7.15 -0.31 -8.59
C ARG A 120 7.60 -1.39 -7.63
N ILE A 121 7.41 -2.64 -8.06
CA ILE A 121 7.93 -3.84 -7.40
C ILE A 121 8.89 -4.61 -8.31
N ASP A 122 9.80 -5.38 -7.73
CA ASP A 122 10.80 -6.21 -8.42
C ASP A 122 10.17 -7.48 -9.02
N GLY A 123 9.59 -7.35 -10.21
CA GLY A 123 9.07 -8.50 -10.96
C GLY A 123 7.67 -8.28 -11.48
N LYS A 124 7.03 -9.36 -11.94
CA LYS A 124 5.72 -9.33 -12.60
C LYS A 124 4.83 -10.41 -12.01
N PRO A 125 4.04 -10.10 -10.97
CA PRO A 125 3.16 -11.07 -10.34
C PRO A 125 2.27 -11.86 -11.29
N GLU A 126 1.78 -11.24 -12.37
CA GLU A 126 0.97 -11.89 -13.41
C GLU A 126 1.73 -12.89 -14.29
N ALA A 127 3.06 -12.86 -14.28
CA ALA A 127 3.91 -13.85 -14.93
C ALA A 127 4.15 -15.07 -14.02
N ASP A 128 4.17 -14.86 -12.71
CA ASP A 128 4.43 -15.91 -11.72
C ASP A 128 3.15 -16.64 -11.28
N ASP A 129 2.02 -15.94 -11.23
CA ASP A 129 0.70 -16.51 -10.95
C ASP A 129 -0.36 -16.04 -11.97
N PRO A 130 -0.93 -16.94 -12.80
CA PRO A 130 -1.96 -16.57 -13.78
C PRO A 130 -3.28 -16.08 -13.18
N ASN A 131 -3.48 -16.24 -11.86
CA ASN A 131 -4.62 -15.69 -11.14
C ASN A 131 -4.43 -14.22 -10.80
N VAL A 132 -3.20 -13.72 -10.73
CA VAL A 132 -2.92 -12.30 -10.56
C VAL A 132 -3.01 -11.62 -11.93
N LYS A 133 -3.88 -10.61 -12.06
CA LYS A 133 -4.18 -10.00 -13.36
C LYS A 133 -4.10 -8.48 -13.30
N PRO A 134 -3.66 -7.79 -14.35
CA PRO A 134 -3.76 -6.33 -14.42
C PRO A 134 -5.20 -5.86 -14.16
N ILE A 135 -5.36 -4.84 -13.31
CA ILE A 135 -6.68 -4.34 -12.89
C ILE A 135 -7.02 -3.10 -13.71
N SER A 136 -8.21 -3.10 -14.31
CA SER A 136 -8.72 -1.92 -15.01
C SER A 136 -9.11 -0.82 -14.02
N ILE A 137 -8.55 0.37 -14.18
CA ILE A 137 -8.93 1.55 -13.39
C ILE A 137 -10.25 2.12 -13.89
N ALA A 138 -11.14 2.52 -12.98
CA ALA A 138 -12.38 3.19 -13.34
C ALA A 138 -12.08 4.53 -14.03
N THR A 139 -12.73 4.79 -15.17
CA THR A 139 -12.69 6.10 -15.85
C THR A 139 -13.92 6.96 -15.55
N THR A 140 -14.90 6.38 -14.88
CA THR A 140 -16.09 7.04 -14.35
C THR A 140 -16.32 6.55 -12.93
N GLY A 141 -16.51 7.47 -11.98
CA GLY A 141 -16.77 7.09 -10.59
C GLY A 141 -18.16 6.45 -10.42
N PRO A 142 -18.32 5.51 -9.47
CA PRO A 142 -19.59 4.83 -9.25
C PRO A 142 -20.65 5.81 -8.74
N ALA A 143 -21.85 5.77 -9.31
CA ALA A 143 -22.98 6.60 -8.93
C ALA A 143 -23.53 6.22 -7.54
N VAL A 144 -24.21 7.17 -6.88
CA VAL A 144 -24.93 6.91 -5.61
C VAL A 144 -25.86 5.70 -5.77
N GLY A 145 -25.85 4.81 -4.78
CA GLY A 145 -26.63 3.57 -4.75
C GLY A 145 -26.02 2.41 -5.54
N GLN A 146 -24.89 2.61 -6.23
CA GLN A 146 -24.21 1.48 -6.88
C GLN A 146 -23.46 0.64 -5.86
N GLN A 147 -23.56 -0.68 -6.02
CA GLN A 147 -22.91 -1.65 -5.15
C GLN A 147 -21.39 -1.68 -5.39
N LEU A 148 -20.64 -1.70 -4.30
CA LEU A 148 -19.19 -1.82 -4.24
C LEU A 148 -18.81 -3.19 -3.69
N THR A 149 -17.63 -3.66 -4.04
CA THR A 149 -16.92 -4.75 -3.35
C THR A 149 -15.63 -4.18 -2.80
N VAL A 150 -15.43 -4.26 -1.50
CA VAL A 150 -14.19 -3.85 -0.84
C VAL A 150 -13.37 -5.09 -0.59
N ILE A 151 -12.09 -5.06 -0.97
CA ILE A 151 -11.13 -6.09 -0.60
C ILE A 151 -9.98 -5.40 0.11
N GLY A 152 -9.74 -5.83 1.33
CA GLY A 152 -8.77 -5.20 2.20
C GLY A 152 -8.10 -6.21 3.09
N ARG A 153 -7.11 -5.71 3.81
CA ARG A 153 -6.48 -6.44 4.89
C ARG A 153 -6.71 -5.65 6.15
N GLY A 154 -7.74 -6.06 6.86
CA GLY A 154 -7.92 -5.64 8.23
C GLY A 154 -7.34 -6.69 9.17
N GLY A 155 -6.62 -6.26 10.19
CA GLY A 155 -6.37 -7.12 11.35
C GLY A 155 -7.69 -7.60 11.98
N ILE A 156 -7.63 -8.62 12.81
CA ILE A 156 -8.81 -9.15 13.50
C ILE A 156 -8.73 -8.63 14.91
N LYS A 157 -9.48 -7.56 15.24
CA LYS A 157 -9.74 -7.26 16.65
C LYS A 157 -11.17 -7.62 16.98
N ASN A 158 -11.28 -8.85 17.48
CA ASN A 158 -12.46 -9.45 18.08
C ASN A 158 -13.65 -9.57 17.11
N SER A 159 -13.95 -10.82 16.73
CA SER A 159 -15.29 -11.21 16.30
C SER A 159 -16.31 -10.52 17.21
N ILE A 160 -17.00 -9.51 16.66
CA ILE A 160 -18.13 -8.89 17.34
C ILE A 160 -19.21 -9.95 17.29
N ARG A 161 -19.47 -10.59 18.43
CA ARG A 161 -20.64 -11.46 18.54
C ARG A 161 -21.87 -10.57 18.24
N PRO A 162 -22.79 -10.99 17.36
CA PRO A 162 -24.07 -10.32 17.24
C PRO A 162 -24.65 -10.20 18.64
N PHE A 163 -25.09 -9.00 19.01
CA PHE A 163 -25.80 -8.82 20.26
C PHE A 163 -27.07 -9.66 20.16
N ASP A 164 -27.15 -10.74 20.92
CA ASP A 164 -28.40 -11.47 21.07
C ASP A 164 -29.36 -10.55 21.82
N SER A 165 -30.33 -10.01 21.08
CA SER A 165 -31.42 -9.17 21.61
C SER A 165 -32.21 -9.81 22.77
N SER A 166 -31.96 -11.08 23.10
CA SER A 166 -32.49 -11.75 24.29
C SER A 166 -31.83 -11.32 25.61
N GLN A 167 -30.68 -10.62 25.60
CA GLN A 167 -30.10 -10.04 26.81
C GLN A 167 -30.62 -8.62 27.06
N SER A 168 -31.68 -8.55 27.86
CA SER A 168 -32.33 -7.34 28.33
C SER A 168 -31.36 -6.35 29.00
N VAL A 169 -31.44 -5.10 28.55
CA VAL A 169 -30.84 -3.88 29.09
C VAL A 169 -31.04 -3.76 30.62
N LEU A 170 -29.94 -3.65 31.37
CA LEU A 170 -29.93 -2.92 32.65
C LEU A 170 -29.07 -1.66 32.46
N ASN A 171 -29.75 -0.54 32.27
CA ASN A 171 -29.17 0.79 32.37
C ASN A 171 -28.82 1.06 33.83
N ASP A 172 -27.54 1.12 34.18
CA ASP A 172 -27.08 1.89 35.32
C ASP A 172 -25.67 2.44 35.10
N SER A 173 -25.56 3.76 35.16
CA SER A 173 -24.32 4.51 35.03
C SER A 173 -23.48 4.38 36.31
N VAL A 174 -22.35 3.67 36.25
CA VAL A 174 -21.36 3.62 37.32
C VAL A 174 -20.11 4.40 36.89
N GLU A 175 -19.86 5.54 37.55
CA GLU A 175 -18.57 6.25 37.53
C GLU A 175 -17.47 5.34 38.10
N LEU A 176 -16.48 4.98 37.28
CA LEU A 176 -15.27 4.31 37.72
C LEU A 176 -14.11 5.31 37.81
N SER A 177 -13.77 5.71 39.04
CA SER A 177 -12.53 6.42 39.35
C SER A 177 -11.34 5.45 39.28
N TYR A 178 -10.37 5.73 38.41
CA TYR A 178 -9.18 4.89 38.22
C TYR A 178 -8.01 5.30 39.14
N ALA A 179 -7.54 4.38 39.97
CA ALA A 179 -6.16 4.33 40.46
C ALA A 179 -5.45 3.20 39.72
N VAL A 180 -4.49 3.52 38.84
CA VAL A 180 -3.68 2.52 38.12
C VAL A 180 -2.34 2.39 38.83
N ASP A 181 -2.08 1.23 39.43
CA ASP A 181 -0.73 0.77 39.71
C ASP A 181 -0.26 -0.08 38.52
N LYS A 182 0.77 0.39 37.82
CA LYS A 182 1.32 -0.26 36.63
C LYS A 182 2.30 -1.36 37.05
N LYS A 183 1.85 -2.61 37.12
CA LYS A 183 2.72 -3.78 36.94
C LYS A 183 1.94 -5.01 36.47
N ASN A 184 2.30 -5.47 35.27
CA ASN A 184 2.10 -6.80 34.70
C ASN A 184 0.75 -7.49 34.94
N LEU A 185 -0.24 -7.26 34.08
CA LEU A 185 -1.40 -8.15 33.96
C LEU A 185 -1.90 -8.25 32.51
N SER A 186 -1.51 -9.35 31.86
CA SER A 186 -2.13 -9.89 30.64
C SER A 186 -3.40 -10.66 31.00
N GLY A 187 -4.45 -10.54 30.19
CA GLY A 187 -5.57 -11.49 30.13
C GLY A 187 -6.60 -11.37 31.26
N ALA A 188 -7.63 -10.54 31.04
CA ALA A 188 -8.91 -10.70 31.71
C ALA A 188 -10.04 -10.06 30.89
N ALA A 189 -11.06 -10.86 30.57
CA ALA A 189 -12.42 -10.38 30.37
C ALA A 189 -13.27 -10.83 31.56
N TRP A 190 -14.22 -9.99 31.95
CA TRP A 190 -15.09 -10.17 33.11
C TRP A 190 -16.39 -10.86 32.69
N THR A 191 -16.88 -11.82 33.47
CA THR A 191 -18.25 -12.32 33.35
C THR A 191 -19.02 -12.03 34.63
N TRP A 192 -20.23 -11.51 34.46
CA TRP A 192 -21.17 -11.28 35.54
C TRP A 192 -21.94 -12.58 35.79
N SER A 193 -21.80 -13.16 36.99
CA SER A 193 -22.71 -14.19 37.49
C SER A 193 -23.39 -13.64 38.72
N GLN A 194 -24.72 -13.73 38.75
CA GLN A 194 -25.53 -13.34 39.89
C GLN A 194 -25.45 -14.48 40.92
N GLU A 195 -24.60 -14.32 41.93
CA GLU A 195 -24.57 -15.24 43.07
C GLU A 195 -25.59 -14.72 44.09
N TYR A 196 -26.72 -15.44 44.24
CA TYR A 196 -27.63 -15.20 45.35
C TYR A 196 -26.90 -15.57 46.64
N VAL A 197 -26.62 -14.59 47.50
CA VAL A 197 -26.17 -14.88 48.87
C VAL A 197 -27.38 -15.42 49.62
N GLU A 198 -27.59 -16.73 49.55
CA GLU A 198 -28.64 -17.41 50.29
C GLU A 198 -28.27 -17.36 51.79
N GLY A 199 -28.93 -16.46 52.54
CA GLY A 199 -28.80 -16.40 53.99
C GLY A 199 -28.67 -15.03 54.66
N ASP A 200 -28.66 -13.88 53.95
CA ASP A 200 -28.74 -12.58 54.64
C ASP A 200 -30.20 -12.26 55.01
N PRO A 201 -30.56 -12.23 56.30
CA PRO A 201 -31.94 -11.97 56.74
C PRO A 201 -32.47 -10.58 56.35
N ARG A 202 -31.60 -9.62 55.98
CA ARG A 202 -31.96 -8.22 55.69
C ARG A 202 -32.53 -8.00 54.28
N ILE A 203 -32.50 -9.00 53.41
CA ILE A 203 -32.99 -8.92 52.02
C ILE A 203 -34.30 -9.68 51.78
N THR A 204 -34.88 -10.32 52.80
CA THR A 204 -36.16 -11.03 52.71
C THR A 204 -37.34 -10.15 53.14
N PRO A 205 -38.35 -9.92 52.29
CA PRO A 205 -39.53 -9.14 52.65
C PRO A 205 -40.27 -9.73 53.86
N GLY A 206 -40.49 -8.92 54.89
CA GLY A 206 -41.13 -9.33 56.14
C GLY A 206 -40.16 -9.55 57.33
N ASN A 207 -38.85 -9.42 57.13
CA ASN A 207 -37.89 -9.36 58.23
C ASN A 207 -37.88 -7.96 58.88
N PRO A 208 -37.93 -7.81 60.22
CA PRO A 208 -37.83 -6.50 60.88
C PRO A 208 -36.50 -5.75 60.64
N GLN A 209 -35.46 -6.42 60.14
CA GLN A 209 -34.20 -5.80 59.71
C GLN A 209 -34.13 -5.59 58.19
N TYR A 210 -35.25 -5.69 57.48
CA TYR A 210 -35.30 -5.48 56.04
C TYR A 210 -34.89 -4.06 55.69
N ASP A 211 -33.82 -3.93 54.91
CA ASP A 211 -33.32 -2.66 54.41
C ASP A 211 -33.47 -2.65 52.87
N PRO A 212 -34.44 -1.89 52.34
CA PRO A 212 -34.71 -1.86 50.90
C PRO A 212 -33.56 -1.23 50.10
N VAL A 213 -32.68 -0.45 50.73
CA VAL A 213 -31.48 0.11 50.08
C VAL A 213 -30.40 -0.95 49.94
N LEU A 214 -30.22 -1.78 50.97
CA LEU A 214 -29.28 -2.92 50.97
C LEU A 214 -29.71 -4.06 50.02
N ALA A 215 -31.03 -4.25 49.85
CA ALA A 215 -31.60 -5.17 48.87
C ALA A 215 -31.45 -4.67 47.42
N ALA A 216 -31.40 -3.35 47.21
CA ALA A 216 -31.11 -2.75 45.91
C ALA A 216 -29.61 -2.70 45.59
N SER A 217 -28.74 -2.64 46.61
CA SER A 217 -27.29 -2.73 46.43
C SER A 217 -26.79 -4.18 46.41
N LEU A 218 -27.14 -4.91 45.35
CA LEU A 218 -26.58 -6.24 45.10
C LEU A 218 -25.09 -6.08 44.76
N ASN A 219 -24.20 -6.48 45.67
CA ASN A 219 -22.77 -6.54 45.38
C ASN A 219 -22.52 -7.65 44.35
N VAL A 220 -22.35 -7.29 43.08
CA VAL A 220 -21.87 -8.25 42.09
C VAL A 220 -20.38 -8.49 42.34
N ARG A 221 -20.08 -9.69 42.82
CA ARG A 221 -18.70 -10.16 42.92
C ARG A 221 -18.34 -10.85 41.60
N ALA A 222 -17.40 -10.28 40.86
CA ALA A 222 -16.86 -10.96 39.69
C ALA A 222 -16.00 -12.16 40.13
N VAL A 223 -16.44 -13.36 39.78
CA VAL A 223 -15.69 -14.60 39.98
C VAL A 223 -14.92 -14.94 38.70
N ARG A 224 -13.61 -15.13 38.82
CA ARG A 224 -12.71 -15.48 37.72
C ARG A 224 -12.81 -16.97 37.43
N THR A 225 -13.43 -17.36 36.31
CA THR A 225 -13.41 -18.75 35.84
C THR A 225 -12.36 -18.92 34.73
N THR A 226 -11.42 -19.84 34.96
CA THR A 226 -10.34 -20.18 34.02
C THR A 226 -10.82 -21.26 33.06
N ASN A 227 -11.62 -20.90 32.06
CA ASN A 227 -11.82 -21.75 30.89
C ASN A 227 -11.11 -21.08 29.71
N ALA A 228 -10.17 -21.81 29.13
CA ALA A 228 -9.28 -21.36 28.06
C ALA A 228 -10.07 -20.76 26.89
N VAL A 229 -10.05 -19.43 26.77
CA VAL A 229 -10.23 -18.75 25.49
C VAL A 229 -8.91 -18.97 24.76
N ALA A 230 -8.92 -19.81 23.73
CA ALA A 230 -7.76 -19.94 22.85
C ALA A 230 -7.41 -18.54 22.31
N ASP A 231 -6.13 -18.17 22.42
CA ASP A 231 -5.55 -16.94 21.89
C ASP A 231 -6.02 -16.71 20.43
N ILE A 232 -6.92 -15.74 20.23
CA ILE A 232 -7.21 -15.15 18.91
C ILE A 232 -6.15 -14.09 18.55
N ASP A 233 -5.21 -13.84 19.46
CA ASP A 233 -4.19 -12.78 19.39
C ASP A 233 -3.13 -12.98 18.29
N ASN A 234 -3.18 -14.07 17.52
CA ASN A 234 -2.33 -14.28 16.34
C ASN A 234 -3.13 -14.77 15.12
N ALA A 235 -4.43 -14.51 15.05
CA ALA A 235 -5.18 -14.83 13.83
C ALA A 235 -4.52 -14.06 12.69
N GLU A 236 -3.80 -14.79 11.84
CA GLU A 236 -3.00 -14.28 10.74
C GLU A 236 -3.79 -13.19 10.03
N GLU A 237 -3.17 -12.03 9.85
CA GLU A 237 -3.82 -10.91 9.20
C GLU A 237 -4.25 -11.36 7.79
N THR A 238 -5.55 -11.67 7.67
CA THR A 238 -6.13 -12.38 6.54
C THR A 238 -6.83 -11.37 5.65
N ARG A 239 -6.69 -11.55 4.34
CA ARG A 239 -7.49 -10.80 3.36
C ARG A 239 -8.97 -11.03 3.66
N ARG A 240 -9.75 -9.96 3.52
CA ARG A 240 -11.19 -9.99 3.71
C ARG A 240 -11.87 -9.21 2.61
N TRP A 241 -13.11 -9.58 2.32
CA TRP A 241 -13.96 -8.84 1.42
C TRP A 241 -15.37 -8.68 1.97
N GLY A 242 -16.01 -7.60 1.56
CA GLY A 242 -17.46 -7.45 1.70
C GLY A 242 -17.99 -6.42 0.71
N ARG A 243 -19.26 -6.07 0.84
CA ARG A 243 -19.99 -5.23 -0.11
C ARG A 243 -20.54 -3.99 0.59
N ASN A 244 -20.72 -2.91 -0.16
CA ASN A 244 -21.49 -1.76 0.34
C ASN A 244 -22.14 -1.04 -0.86
N VAL A 245 -22.79 0.10 -0.67
CA VAL A 245 -23.34 0.97 -1.71
C VAL A 245 -22.78 2.37 -1.59
N VAL A 246 -22.55 3.05 -2.72
CA VAL A 246 -22.07 4.44 -2.70
C VAL A 246 -23.11 5.34 -2.04
N SER A 247 -22.70 6.07 -1.00
CA SER A 247 -23.55 7.00 -0.27
C SER A 247 -23.66 8.37 -0.96
N ASN A 248 -24.78 9.05 -0.72
CA ASN A 248 -24.98 10.43 -1.14
C ASN A 248 -24.32 11.40 -0.14
N VAL A 249 -23.00 11.56 -0.23
CA VAL A 249 -22.25 12.43 0.70
C VAL A 249 -22.72 13.87 0.67
N GLY A 250 -23.20 14.38 -0.46
CA GLY A 250 -23.70 15.74 -0.55
C GLY A 250 -24.94 15.98 0.32
N GLN A 251 -25.82 14.98 0.50
CA GLN A 251 -26.93 15.10 1.46
C GLN A 251 -26.41 15.13 2.90
N LEU A 252 -25.42 14.30 3.22
CA LEU A 252 -24.83 14.20 4.56
C LEU A 252 -24.11 15.50 4.99
N PHE A 253 -23.53 16.22 4.02
CA PHE A 253 -22.79 17.46 4.26
C PHE A 253 -23.52 18.74 3.79
N ASN A 254 -24.81 18.65 3.44
CA ASN A 254 -25.60 19.77 2.90
C ASN A 254 -24.97 20.43 1.65
N GLN A 255 -24.26 19.67 0.81
CA GLN A 255 -23.61 20.11 -0.43
C GLN A 255 -24.36 19.67 -1.70
N GLY A 256 -25.65 19.34 -1.61
CA GLY A 256 -26.48 18.91 -2.75
C GLY A 256 -26.35 17.42 -3.06
N SER A 257 -26.60 16.98 -4.29
CA SER A 257 -26.58 15.54 -4.66
C SER A 257 -25.21 15.04 -5.14
N SER A 258 -24.12 15.59 -4.60
CA SER A 258 -22.77 15.20 -5.02
C SER A 258 -22.38 13.86 -4.38
N ALA A 259 -21.88 12.94 -5.20
CA ALA A 259 -21.22 11.72 -4.74
C ALA A 259 -19.75 11.96 -4.34
N THR A 260 -19.19 13.11 -4.72
CA THR A 260 -17.78 13.46 -4.48
C THR A 260 -17.63 14.55 -3.44
N ILE A 261 -16.65 14.41 -2.56
CA ILE A 261 -16.24 15.39 -1.56
C ILE A 261 -14.72 15.60 -1.63
N ARG A 262 -14.28 16.81 -1.28
CA ARG A 262 -12.87 17.09 -1.00
C ARG A 262 -12.56 16.68 0.43
N LEU A 263 -11.72 15.67 0.62
CA LEU A 263 -11.07 15.47 1.92
C LEU A 263 -9.79 16.27 1.92
N THR A 264 -9.67 17.20 2.89
CA THR A 264 -8.51 18.07 3.02
C THR A 264 -7.61 17.53 4.12
N ASP A 265 -6.37 17.23 3.77
CA ASP A 265 -5.32 16.93 4.73
C ASP A 265 -4.09 17.81 4.43
N PRO A 266 -3.78 18.80 5.29
CA PRO A 266 -2.69 19.72 5.02
C PRO A 266 -1.31 19.06 5.00
N ALA A 267 -1.13 17.89 5.63
CA ALA A 267 0.13 17.16 5.63
C ALA A 267 0.20 16.09 4.52
N ARG A 268 -0.95 15.55 4.13
CA ARG A 268 -1.06 14.38 3.24
C ARG A 268 -1.56 14.70 1.83
N GLY A 269 -2.03 15.92 1.62
CA GLY A 269 -2.66 16.36 0.38
C GLY A 269 -4.13 15.98 0.34
N ASP A 270 -4.88 16.71 -0.46
CA ASP A 270 -6.31 16.48 -0.61
C ASP A 270 -6.59 15.25 -1.45
N ILE A 271 -7.79 14.69 -1.33
CA ILE A 271 -8.29 13.69 -2.28
C ILE A 271 -9.68 14.07 -2.77
N VAL A 272 -9.94 13.75 -4.04
CA VAL A 272 -11.30 13.65 -4.55
C VAL A 272 -11.85 12.33 -4.04
N ALA A 273 -12.75 12.37 -3.07
CA ALA A 273 -13.24 11.19 -2.39
C ALA A 273 -14.72 10.95 -2.67
N ARG A 274 -15.12 9.68 -2.57
CA ARG A 274 -16.51 9.24 -2.39
C ARG A 274 -16.62 8.58 -1.02
N ALA A 275 -17.84 8.26 -0.61
CA ALA A 275 -18.03 7.47 0.59
C ALA A 275 -19.10 6.39 0.41
N PHE A 276 -19.06 5.41 1.29
CA PHE A 276 -20.16 4.50 1.55
C PHE A 276 -20.43 4.47 3.06
N GLN A 277 -21.63 4.04 3.45
CA GLN A 277 -22.08 3.97 4.83
C GLN A 277 -22.54 2.55 5.12
N PHE A 278 -22.24 2.08 6.31
CA PHE A 278 -22.73 0.81 6.81
C PHE A 278 -24.18 0.94 7.31
N ASP A 279 -25.07 0.06 6.86
CA ASP A 279 -26.51 0.06 7.12
C ASP A 279 -26.93 -1.22 7.86
N LEU A 280 -26.93 -1.17 9.19
CA LEU A 280 -27.31 -2.33 10.03
C LEU A 280 -28.78 -2.73 9.91
N ASP A 281 -29.67 -1.83 9.47
CA ASP A 281 -31.13 -2.00 9.47
C ASP A 281 -31.72 -2.28 8.06
N GLY A 282 -30.91 -2.86 7.18
CA GLY A 282 -31.33 -3.11 5.80
C GLY A 282 -30.21 -3.35 4.80
N GLY A 283 -28.97 -3.44 5.30
CA GLY A 283 -27.77 -3.64 4.52
C GLY A 283 -27.80 -4.85 3.60
N ILE A 284 -26.91 -4.82 2.62
CA ILE A 284 -26.76 -5.91 1.67
C ILE A 284 -26.01 -7.09 2.30
N GLU A 285 -26.17 -8.29 1.74
CA GLU A 285 -25.46 -9.47 2.23
C GLU A 285 -23.93 -9.25 2.16
N HIS A 286 -23.21 -9.62 3.22
CA HIS A 286 -21.79 -9.33 3.42
C HIS A 286 -21.48 -7.85 3.46
N GLU A 287 -22.35 -7.03 4.04
CA GLU A 287 -22.09 -5.60 4.16
C GLU A 287 -20.79 -5.35 4.92
N VAL A 288 -20.00 -4.38 4.48
CA VAL A 288 -18.71 -4.05 5.06
C VAL A 288 -18.62 -2.59 5.48
N THR A 289 -17.94 -2.36 6.60
CA THR A 289 -17.34 -1.08 6.96
C THR A 289 -15.84 -1.25 7.12
N ALA A 290 -15.12 -0.15 7.05
CA ALA A 290 -13.70 -0.11 7.34
C ALA A 290 -13.49 0.35 8.78
N LEU A 291 -12.41 -0.09 9.39
CA LEU A 291 -11.80 0.62 10.51
C LEU A 291 -10.57 1.35 9.96
N GLY A 292 -9.86 2.10 10.80
CA GLY A 292 -8.50 2.48 10.40
C GLY A 292 -7.64 1.24 10.06
N GLY A 293 -6.46 1.48 9.46
CA GLY A 293 -5.56 0.40 8.97
C GLY A 293 -5.99 -0.22 7.66
N ASP A 294 -7.28 -0.18 7.38
CA ASP A 294 -7.81 -0.50 6.07
C ASP A 294 -7.45 0.58 5.03
N SER A 295 -6.74 1.64 5.42
CA SER A 295 -6.13 2.57 4.49
C SER A 295 -5.30 1.82 3.45
N GLY A 296 -5.52 2.16 2.17
CA GLY A 296 -4.90 1.44 1.07
C GLY A 296 -5.72 0.24 0.55
N SER A 297 -6.79 -0.17 1.25
CA SER A 297 -7.68 -1.24 0.78
C SER A 297 -8.39 -0.87 -0.52
N ALA A 298 -8.62 -1.86 -1.36
CA ALA A 298 -9.16 -1.70 -2.70
C ALA A 298 -10.69 -1.66 -2.69
N VAL A 299 -11.26 -0.69 -3.41
CA VAL A 299 -12.71 -0.56 -3.63
C VAL A 299 -13.00 -0.80 -5.10
N PHE A 300 -13.76 -1.84 -5.38
CA PHE A 300 -14.15 -2.24 -6.73
C PHE A 300 -15.62 -1.93 -6.99
N TRP A 301 -15.93 -1.66 -8.25
CA TRP A 301 -17.30 -1.50 -8.74
C TRP A 301 -17.46 -2.22 -10.08
N LYS A 302 -18.65 -2.78 -10.31
CA LYS A 302 -19.02 -3.45 -11.56
C LYS A 302 -19.77 -2.47 -12.45
N ASN A 303 -19.18 -2.09 -13.57
CA ASN A 303 -19.77 -1.09 -14.46
C ASN A 303 -21.06 -1.60 -15.11
N GLY A 304 -21.77 -0.73 -15.85
CA GLY A 304 -23.01 -1.10 -16.56
C GLY A 304 -22.85 -2.20 -17.62
N GLN A 305 -21.62 -2.60 -17.96
CA GLN A 305 -21.30 -3.69 -18.87
C GLN A 305 -20.94 -4.99 -18.13
N GLY A 306 -21.06 -5.03 -16.81
CA GLY A 306 -20.69 -6.18 -16.00
C GLY A 306 -19.18 -6.35 -15.79
N GLN A 307 -18.36 -5.33 -16.08
CA GLN A 307 -16.91 -5.39 -15.91
C GLN A 307 -16.49 -4.78 -14.57
N TRP A 308 -15.67 -5.51 -13.83
CA TRP A 308 -15.04 -4.98 -12.63
C TRP A 308 -14.01 -3.90 -12.97
N LYS A 309 -14.02 -2.83 -12.18
CA LYS A 309 -13.07 -1.72 -12.22
C LYS A 309 -12.64 -1.39 -10.79
N LEU A 310 -11.36 -1.05 -10.61
CA LEU A 310 -10.91 -0.44 -9.37
C LEU A 310 -11.43 1.00 -9.33
N ALA A 311 -12.38 1.23 -8.45
CA ALA A 311 -13.05 2.51 -8.27
C ALA A 311 -12.31 3.41 -7.27
N GLY A 312 -11.62 2.82 -6.30
CA GLY A 312 -11.10 3.55 -5.16
C GLY A 312 -10.04 2.84 -4.33
N ILE A 313 -9.37 3.65 -3.52
CA ILE A 313 -8.53 3.25 -2.39
C ILE A 313 -9.10 3.86 -1.12
N ILE A 314 -9.29 3.09 -0.05
CA ILE A 314 -9.77 3.60 1.24
C ILE A 314 -8.71 4.51 1.87
N HIS A 315 -9.12 5.64 2.44
CA HIS A 315 -8.21 6.59 3.11
C HIS A 315 -8.58 6.87 4.56
N ALA A 316 -9.87 6.94 4.87
CA ALA A 316 -10.32 7.40 6.17
C ALA A 316 -11.69 6.83 6.51
N VAL A 317 -11.94 6.74 7.81
CA VAL A 317 -13.26 6.42 8.34
C VAL A 317 -13.66 7.54 9.30
N LYS A 318 -14.93 7.93 9.27
CA LYS A 318 -15.48 8.96 10.15
C LYS A 318 -16.80 8.51 10.73
N PHE A 319 -16.95 8.69 12.04
CA PHE A 319 -18.23 8.53 12.72
C PHE A 319 -19.10 9.77 12.46
N TYR A 320 -20.29 9.54 11.89
CA TYR A 320 -21.27 10.58 11.61
C TYR A 320 -22.48 10.41 12.53
N GLN A 321 -22.53 11.12 13.65
CA GLN A 321 -23.76 11.18 14.44
C GLN A 321 -24.56 12.45 14.09
N PRO A 322 -25.76 12.33 13.47
CA PRO A 322 -26.63 13.48 13.24
C PRO A 322 -26.94 14.19 14.56
N GLY A 323 -26.58 15.48 14.66
CA GLY A 323 -26.86 16.30 15.85
C GLY A 323 -25.80 16.30 16.94
N PHE A 324 -24.75 15.47 16.85
CA PHE A 324 -23.58 15.61 17.71
C PHE A 324 -22.59 16.62 17.10
N THR A 325 -22.34 17.73 17.80
CA THR A 325 -21.15 18.53 17.56
C THR A 325 -19.93 17.65 17.87
N PRO A 326 -18.95 17.52 16.96
CA PRO A 326 -17.81 16.64 17.13
C PRO A 326 -16.97 17.13 18.33
N ASN A 327 -17.22 16.57 19.50
CA ASN A 327 -16.37 16.76 20.67
C ASN A 327 -15.37 15.59 20.65
N TYR A 328 -14.13 15.94 20.35
CA TYR A 328 -13.08 15.07 19.79
C TYR A 328 -12.46 14.01 20.73
N ASP A 329 -13.13 13.64 21.83
CA ASP A 329 -12.60 12.63 22.76
C ASP A 329 -13.06 11.22 22.34
N MET A 330 -12.63 10.80 21.15
CA MET A 330 -13.07 9.57 20.47
C MET A 330 -12.43 8.29 21.02
N LEU A 331 -11.58 8.36 22.05
CA LEU A 331 -10.92 7.18 22.62
C LEU A 331 -11.81 6.39 23.60
N ASN A 332 -13.00 6.90 23.96
CA ASN A 332 -13.88 6.29 24.98
C ASN A 332 -15.34 6.08 24.52
N ILE A 333 -15.65 6.12 23.22
CA ILE A 333 -17.01 5.81 22.75
C ILE A 333 -17.23 4.30 22.88
N PRO A 334 -18.29 3.83 23.57
CA PRO A 334 -18.64 2.42 23.62
C PRO A 334 -18.80 1.86 22.20
N VAL A 335 -18.14 0.73 21.92
CA VAL A 335 -18.11 0.02 20.62
C VAL A 335 -19.51 -0.19 20.02
N GLN A 336 -20.56 -0.19 20.85
CA GLN A 336 -21.95 -0.37 20.47
C GLN A 336 -22.53 0.78 19.62
N TYR A 337 -21.97 1.99 19.68
CA TYR A 337 -22.41 3.13 18.84
C TYR A 337 -21.51 3.38 17.63
N ALA A 338 -20.52 2.50 17.43
CA ALA A 338 -19.47 2.76 16.47
C ALA A 338 -19.87 2.41 15.02
N PHE A 339 -20.96 1.69 14.76
CA PHE A 339 -21.16 1.05 13.44
C PHE A 339 -22.28 1.62 12.57
N ASP A 340 -23.43 1.99 13.14
CA ASP A 340 -24.63 2.43 12.38
C ASP A 340 -24.42 3.70 11.52
N ASP A 341 -23.29 4.39 11.74
CA ASP A 341 -23.08 5.76 11.33
C ASP A 341 -21.65 6.01 10.81
N MET A 342 -20.93 4.95 10.44
CA MET A 342 -19.58 5.10 9.86
C MET A 342 -19.66 5.47 8.39
N LEU A 343 -19.02 6.58 8.04
CA LEU A 343 -18.68 6.90 6.66
C LEU A 343 -17.26 6.45 6.37
N VAL A 344 -17.13 5.56 5.40
CA VAL A 344 -15.82 5.15 4.86
C VAL A 344 -15.55 5.95 3.61
N PHE A 345 -14.45 6.71 3.61
CA PHE A 345 -14.03 7.50 2.46
C PHE A 345 -12.97 6.77 1.64
N PHE A 346 -13.18 6.77 0.34
CA PHE A 346 -12.25 6.24 -0.64
C PHE A 346 -12.01 7.23 -1.76
N SER A 347 -10.83 7.21 -2.37
CA SER A 347 -10.51 8.05 -3.52
C SER A 347 -11.36 7.70 -4.74
N ASP A 348 -11.79 8.70 -5.50
CA ASP A 348 -12.43 8.50 -6.80
C ASP A 348 -11.37 8.33 -7.88
N LEU A 349 -10.95 7.10 -8.16
CA LEU A 349 -9.88 6.84 -9.13
C LEU A 349 -10.22 7.29 -10.55
N ALA A 350 -11.48 7.56 -10.89
CA ALA A 350 -11.82 8.19 -12.16
C ALA A 350 -11.11 9.55 -12.33
N SER A 351 -10.95 10.30 -11.25
CA SER A 351 -10.26 11.60 -11.23
C SER A 351 -8.75 11.48 -11.45
N TYR A 352 -8.17 10.29 -11.22
CA TYR A 352 -6.73 10.01 -11.33
C TYR A 352 -6.41 9.05 -12.49
N SER A 353 -7.43 8.52 -13.16
CA SER A 353 -7.32 7.42 -14.12
C SER A 353 -6.39 7.71 -15.29
N THR A 354 -6.38 8.95 -15.79
CA THR A 354 -5.48 9.35 -16.89
C THR A 354 -4.02 9.21 -16.48
N ASP A 355 -3.67 9.69 -15.28
CA ASP A 355 -2.31 9.66 -14.77
C ASP A 355 -1.87 8.24 -14.38
N ILE A 356 -2.77 7.45 -13.80
CA ILE A 356 -2.49 6.03 -13.50
C ILE A 356 -2.26 5.25 -14.80
N ASN A 357 -3.14 5.42 -15.80
CA ASN A 357 -3.00 4.71 -17.08
C ASN A 357 -1.75 5.12 -17.85
N LYS A 358 -1.30 6.38 -17.72
CA LYS A 358 0.01 6.84 -18.22
C LYS A 358 1.15 6.06 -17.58
N LEU A 359 1.18 5.95 -16.25
CA LEU A 359 2.19 5.17 -15.53
C LEU A 359 2.16 3.67 -15.90
N LEU A 360 0.97 3.09 -16.04
CA LEU A 360 0.79 1.69 -16.44
C LEU A 360 1.21 1.42 -17.89
N SER A 361 1.02 2.39 -18.80
CA SER A 361 1.43 2.29 -20.20
C SER A 361 2.88 2.70 -20.47
N ASN A 362 3.63 3.03 -19.41
CA ASN A 362 4.97 3.57 -19.47
C ASN A 362 5.07 4.93 -20.20
N ASP A 363 3.99 5.71 -20.24
CA ASP A 363 3.97 7.11 -20.70
C ASP A 363 4.23 8.05 -19.52
N TYR A 364 5.49 8.45 -19.32
CA TYR A 364 5.90 9.34 -18.22
C TYR A 364 5.90 10.82 -18.58
N SER A 365 5.36 11.21 -19.74
CA SER A 365 5.41 12.59 -20.25
C SER A 365 4.97 13.66 -19.24
N SER A 366 4.03 13.32 -18.34
CA SER A 366 3.47 14.25 -17.34
C SER A 366 4.20 14.24 -15.99
N TYR A 367 5.12 13.31 -15.77
CA TYR A 367 5.87 13.12 -14.51
C TYR A 367 7.34 13.54 -14.64
N SER A 368 7.59 14.50 -15.52
CA SER A 368 8.93 14.86 -15.98
C SER A 368 9.91 15.24 -14.89
N ASN A 369 9.38 15.89 -13.87
CA ASN A 369 10.16 16.47 -12.79
C ASN A 369 10.47 15.45 -11.68
N LEU A 370 9.91 14.24 -11.75
CA LEU A 370 10.18 13.17 -10.77
C LEU A 370 11.43 12.35 -11.11
N GLY A 371 12.07 12.58 -12.27
CA GLY A 371 13.22 11.77 -12.70
C GLY A 371 12.88 10.30 -12.99
N LEU A 372 11.59 9.96 -13.03
CA LEU A 372 11.06 8.60 -13.26
C LEU A 372 11.05 8.19 -14.74
N TYR A 373 11.51 9.05 -15.65
CA TYR A 373 11.43 8.83 -17.10
C TYR A 373 12.02 7.51 -17.60
N GLY A 374 13.00 6.92 -16.89
CA GLY A 374 13.79 5.84 -17.47
C GLY A 374 13.73 4.47 -16.81
N TYR A 375 13.08 4.31 -15.66
CA TYR A 375 12.99 2.98 -15.03
C TYR A 375 12.09 1.99 -15.77
N SER A 376 11.37 2.48 -16.77
CA SER A 376 10.25 1.77 -17.36
C SER A 376 10.61 0.93 -18.56
N LYS A 377 11.70 1.29 -19.23
CA LYS A 377 12.20 0.58 -20.38
C LYS A 377 13.45 -0.15 -19.94
N LEU A 378 13.35 -1.48 -19.93
CA LEU A 378 14.53 -2.33 -19.76
C LEU A 378 15.61 -1.82 -20.72
N GLY A 379 16.82 -1.56 -20.21
CA GLY A 379 17.95 -1.08 -20.99
C GLY A 379 18.07 0.43 -21.22
N ASP A 380 17.12 1.25 -20.74
CA ASP A 380 17.26 2.71 -20.70
C ASP A 380 18.06 3.09 -19.44
N VAL A 381 19.38 2.96 -19.53
CA VAL A 381 20.30 3.13 -18.40
C VAL A 381 20.49 4.61 -18.10
N ASN A 382 20.46 5.48 -19.11
CA ASN A 382 20.67 6.91 -18.92
C ASN A 382 19.39 7.67 -18.50
N LEU A 383 18.24 7.01 -18.60
CA LEU A 383 16.89 7.51 -18.30
C LEU A 383 16.39 8.66 -19.17
N ASP A 384 16.84 8.74 -20.42
CA ASP A 384 16.37 9.73 -21.37
C ASP A 384 15.03 9.34 -22.04
N GLY A 385 14.54 8.14 -21.75
CA GLY A 385 13.29 7.59 -22.27
C GLY A 385 13.45 6.83 -23.58
N VAL A 386 14.67 6.63 -24.10
CA VAL A 386 14.95 6.06 -25.42
C VAL A 386 16.10 5.04 -25.35
N VAL A 387 15.75 3.75 -25.33
CA VAL A 387 16.72 2.63 -25.38
C VAL A 387 17.50 2.64 -26.70
N THR A 388 18.68 3.27 -26.72
CA THR A 388 19.52 3.47 -27.91
C THR A 388 21.01 3.51 -27.57
N GLY A 389 21.84 3.39 -28.61
CA GLY A 389 23.30 3.48 -28.48
C GLY A 389 24.03 2.24 -28.98
N ASP A 390 25.32 2.39 -29.16
CA ASP A 390 26.24 1.32 -29.57
C ASP A 390 27.51 1.27 -28.70
N GLY A 391 27.57 2.10 -27.66
CA GLY A 391 28.69 2.25 -26.75
C GLY A 391 29.77 3.21 -27.25
N SER A 392 29.53 3.94 -28.34
CA SER A 392 30.45 4.96 -28.87
C SER A 392 30.02 6.39 -28.57
N GLY A 393 28.75 6.60 -28.19
CA GLY A 393 28.18 7.91 -27.90
C GLY A 393 28.43 8.41 -26.48
N SER A 394 27.91 9.60 -26.18
CA SER A 394 27.88 10.13 -24.81
C SER A 394 26.93 9.30 -23.95
N ALA A 395 27.33 8.96 -22.72
CA ALA A 395 26.46 8.28 -21.75
C ALA A 395 25.14 9.02 -21.45
N ALA A 396 25.01 10.30 -21.78
CA ALA A 396 23.75 11.05 -21.60
C ALA A 396 22.70 10.77 -22.70
N THR A 397 23.09 10.12 -23.80
CA THR A 397 22.21 9.83 -24.96
C THR A 397 22.47 8.43 -25.57
N ASP A 398 23.36 7.64 -24.98
CA ASP A 398 23.72 6.28 -25.40
C ASP A 398 23.73 5.39 -24.16
N ASP A 399 22.73 4.50 -24.07
CA ASP A 399 22.53 3.62 -22.91
C ASP A 399 23.64 2.60 -22.75
N ILE A 400 24.23 2.16 -23.85
CA ILE A 400 25.35 1.22 -23.81
C ILE A 400 26.58 1.92 -23.24
N SER A 401 26.84 3.17 -23.64
CA SER A 401 27.89 4.00 -23.02
C SER A 401 27.61 4.27 -21.54
N ALA A 402 26.34 4.50 -21.16
CA ALA A 402 25.96 4.67 -19.76
C ALA A 402 26.18 3.40 -18.94
N PHE A 403 25.80 2.25 -19.48
CA PHE A 403 26.05 0.94 -18.87
C PHE A 403 27.56 0.67 -18.71
N ILE A 404 28.35 0.93 -19.76
CA ILE A 404 29.82 0.79 -19.70
C ILE A 404 30.40 1.70 -18.61
N ALA A 405 29.90 2.94 -18.49
CA ALA A 405 30.39 3.89 -17.50
C ALA A 405 30.10 3.45 -16.06
N GLY A 406 29.02 2.70 -15.83
CA GLY A 406 28.68 2.11 -14.53
C GLY A 406 29.03 0.62 -14.39
N TRP A 407 29.75 0.03 -15.35
CA TRP A 407 30.14 -1.37 -15.31
C TRP A 407 30.87 -1.72 -14.01
N ARG A 408 30.46 -2.83 -13.37
CA ARG A 408 30.94 -3.26 -12.04
C ARG A 408 30.71 -2.23 -10.94
N SER A 409 29.75 -1.35 -11.11
CA SER A 409 29.29 -0.56 -9.97
C SER A 409 28.67 -1.48 -8.92
N ASP A 410 28.85 -1.09 -7.67
CA ASP A 410 28.28 -1.74 -6.50
C ASP A 410 27.74 -0.63 -5.61
N ASN A 411 26.47 -0.71 -5.23
CA ASN A 411 25.85 0.27 -4.33
C ASN A 411 26.05 -0.06 -2.84
N GLY A 412 26.64 -1.22 -2.53
CA GLY A 412 26.98 -1.70 -1.20
C GLY A 412 25.79 -2.20 -0.37
N SER A 413 24.58 -2.18 -0.94
CA SER A 413 23.34 -2.53 -0.22
C SER A 413 22.80 -3.92 -0.57
N GLY A 414 23.23 -4.51 -1.69
CA GLY A 414 22.72 -5.79 -2.20
C GLY A 414 21.26 -5.72 -2.70
N VAL A 415 20.73 -4.50 -2.88
CA VAL A 415 19.41 -4.23 -3.43
C VAL A 415 19.54 -3.03 -4.36
N GLY A 416 19.10 -3.14 -5.60
CA GLY A 416 19.19 -2.06 -6.57
C GLY A 416 18.21 -0.92 -6.30
N ASP A 417 18.56 0.28 -6.76
CA ASP A 417 17.77 1.51 -6.67
C ASP A 417 17.91 2.35 -7.95
N ILE A 418 17.44 3.61 -7.94
CA ILE A 418 17.61 4.50 -9.12
C ILE A 418 19.07 4.73 -9.47
N LEU A 419 19.92 4.80 -8.45
CA LEU A 419 21.29 5.22 -8.59
C LEU A 419 22.13 4.05 -9.11
N SER A 420 21.81 2.82 -8.74
CA SER A 420 22.41 1.63 -9.34
C SER A 420 21.87 1.37 -10.74
N TRP A 421 20.58 1.56 -11.02
CA TRP A 421 20.04 1.45 -12.38
C TRP A 421 20.72 2.41 -13.35
N LYS A 422 20.95 3.67 -12.95
CA LYS A 422 21.72 4.66 -13.74
C LYS A 422 23.16 4.25 -14.03
N LYS A 423 23.66 3.25 -13.30
CA LYS A 423 24.97 2.65 -13.51
C LYS A 423 24.89 1.31 -14.22
N GLY A 424 23.70 0.84 -14.58
CA GLY A 424 23.48 -0.39 -15.33
C GLY A 424 23.05 -1.59 -14.51
N ASP A 425 22.70 -1.46 -13.23
CA ASP A 425 22.04 -2.52 -12.45
C ASP A 425 20.58 -2.64 -12.91
N LEU A 426 20.33 -3.53 -13.88
CA LEU A 426 19.04 -3.72 -14.54
C LEU A 426 18.20 -4.84 -13.91
N ASN A 427 18.80 -5.70 -13.08
CA ASN A 427 18.12 -6.75 -12.33
C ASN A 427 17.80 -6.34 -10.86
N PHE A 428 18.27 -5.18 -10.42
CA PHE A 428 18.11 -4.62 -9.08
C PHE A 428 18.77 -5.45 -7.96
N ASP A 429 19.92 -6.08 -8.22
CA ASP A 429 20.68 -6.77 -7.18
C ASP A 429 21.75 -5.90 -6.50
N GLY A 430 21.85 -4.61 -6.89
CA GLY A 430 22.80 -3.65 -6.36
C GLY A 430 24.17 -3.68 -7.04
N LEU A 431 24.40 -4.62 -7.97
CA LEU A 431 25.62 -4.76 -8.76
C LEU A 431 25.32 -4.49 -10.24
N THR A 432 26.32 -3.99 -10.98
CA THR A 432 26.27 -3.94 -12.44
C THR A 432 27.20 -5.00 -13.00
N ASP A 433 26.66 -6.12 -13.47
CA ASP A 433 27.44 -7.27 -13.90
C ASP A 433 26.95 -7.92 -15.22
N LEU A 434 27.45 -9.13 -15.50
CA LEU A 434 27.12 -9.84 -16.74
C LEU A 434 25.63 -10.20 -16.88
N GLN A 435 24.91 -10.34 -15.77
CA GLN A 435 23.48 -10.58 -15.75
C GLN A 435 22.74 -9.34 -16.26
N ASP A 436 23.14 -8.16 -15.80
CA ASP A 436 22.57 -6.90 -16.30
C ASP A 436 22.91 -6.66 -17.76
N PHE A 437 24.13 -7.02 -18.18
CA PHE A 437 24.49 -6.92 -19.60
C PHE A 437 23.62 -7.83 -20.47
N ALA A 438 23.24 -9.02 -19.96
CA ALA A 438 22.30 -9.89 -20.66
C ALA A 438 20.92 -9.24 -20.79
N LEU A 439 20.44 -8.57 -19.73
CA LEU A 439 19.18 -7.80 -19.75
C LEU A 439 19.23 -6.61 -20.72
N LEU A 440 20.34 -5.86 -20.72
CA LEU A 440 20.60 -4.79 -21.68
C LEU A 440 20.56 -5.35 -23.11
N ARG A 441 21.17 -6.52 -23.36
CA ARG A 441 21.14 -7.15 -24.67
C ARG A 441 19.72 -7.54 -25.10
N VAL A 442 18.90 -8.04 -24.18
CA VAL A 442 17.49 -8.33 -24.46
C VAL A 442 16.72 -7.06 -24.83
N ALA A 443 16.97 -5.96 -24.13
CA ALA A 443 16.36 -4.66 -24.42
C ALA A 443 16.67 -4.16 -25.84
N PHE A 444 17.88 -4.42 -26.35
CA PHE A 444 18.30 -4.10 -27.72
C PHE A 444 17.94 -5.20 -28.74
N GLY A 445 16.95 -6.04 -28.45
CA GLY A 445 16.47 -7.07 -29.38
C GLY A 445 17.49 -8.18 -29.66
N GLY A 446 18.43 -8.42 -28.74
CA GLY A 446 19.49 -9.41 -28.89
C GLY A 446 20.73 -8.91 -29.64
N THR A 447 20.70 -7.68 -30.17
CA THR A 447 21.78 -7.08 -30.94
C THR A 447 22.48 -5.98 -30.14
N ILE A 448 23.64 -6.30 -29.58
CA ILE A 448 24.59 -5.31 -29.07
C ILE A 448 25.87 -5.44 -29.89
N GLY A 449 26.45 -4.32 -30.31
CA GLY A 449 27.66 -4.29 -31.12
C GLY A 449 28.86 -4.95 -30.41
N ALA A 450 29.77 -5.54 -31.19
CA ALA A 450 30.99 -6.14 -30.65
C ALA A 450 31.87 -5.13 -29.89
N SER A 451 31.79 -3.84 -30.25
CA SER A 451 32.44 -2.72 -29.56
C SER A 451 32.05 -2.64 -28.09
N ALA A 452 30.76 -2.72 -27.79
CA ALA A 452 30.23 -2.69 -26.43
C ALA A 452 30.69 -3.89 -25.61
N THR A 453 30.68 -5.09 -26.20
CA THR A 453 31.19 -6.30 -25.54
C THR A 453 32.68 -6.18 -25.23
N GLN A 454 33.47 -5.61 -26.15
CA GLN A 454 34.90 -5.37 -25.91
C GLN A 454 35.15 -4.39 -24.77
N ALA A 455 34.37 -3.30 -24.71
CA ALA A 455 34.47 -2.31 -23.65
C ALA A 455 34.16 -2.91 -22.26
N ILE A 456 33.07 -3.68 -22.16
CA ILE A 456 32.63 -4.33 -20.92
C ILE A 456 33.64 -5.38 -20.42
N LEU A 457 34.18 -6.19 -21.32
CA LEU A 457 35.16 -7.21 -20.95
C LEU A 457 36.52 -6.60 -20.53
N GLY A 458 36.69 -5.27 -20.63
CA GLY A 458 37.93 -4.59 -20.27
C GLY A 458 39.12 -5.06 -21.11
N VAL A 459 38.87 -5.75 -22.23
CA VAL A 459 39.88 -6.20 -23.18
C VAL A 459 40.17 -5.01 -24.08
N GLY A 460 40.65 -3.92 -23.48
CA GLY A 460 40.89 -2.67 -24.19
C GLY A 460 41.91 -2.89 -25.29
N ALA A 461 41.45 -3.05 -26.54
CA ALA A 461 42.26 -3.20 -27.75
C ALA A 461 43.53 -4.06 -27.61
N VAL A 462 43.60 -4.98 -26.65
CA VAL A 462 44.61 -6.03 -26.63
C VAL A 462 44.06 -6.94 -27.70
N GLY A 463 44.48 -6.71 -28.95
CA GLY A 463 43.99 -7.43 -30.11
C GLY A 463 44.00 -8.89 -29.76
N VAL A 464 42.83 -9.42 -29.40
CA VAL A 464 42.63 -10.84 -29.18
C VAL A 464 43.10 -11.39 -30.51
N PRO A 465 44.22 -12.14 -30.55
CA PRO A 465 44.73 -12.63 -31.81
C PRO A 465 43.54 -13.30 -32.46
N GLU A 466 43.10 -12.76 -33.61
CA GLU A 466 41.99 -13.35 -34.32
C GLU A 466 42.29 -14.86 -34.39
N PRO A 467 41.30 -15.76 -34.35
CA PRO A 467 41.59 -17.21 -34.44
C PRO A 467 42.52 -17.55 -35.62
N SER A 468 42.48 -16.72 -36.68
CA SER A 468 43.40 -16.70 -37.80
C SER A 468 44.85 -16.35 -37.45
N GLY A 469 45.13 -15.50 -36.46
CA GLY A 469 46.47 -15.11 -36.01
C GLY A 469 47.25 -16.27 -35.40
N ILE A 470 46.62 -17.09 -34.54
CA ILE A 470 47.23 -18.31 -34.01
C ILE A 470 47.45 -19.32 -35.16
N ALA A 471 46.45 -19.49 -36.02
CA ALA A 471 46.57 -20.37 -37.18
C ALA A 471 47.68 -19.93 -38.14
N THR A 472 47.84 -18.62 -38.39
CA THR A 472 48.85 -18.03 -39.29
C THR A 472 50.24 -18.13 -38.66
N ALA A 473 50.37 -17.91 -37.36
CA ALA A 473 51.63 -18.10 -36.64
C ALA A 473 52.08 -19.57 -36.68
N LEU A 474 51.15 -20.51 -36.46
CA LEU A 474 51.45 -21.95 -36.60
C LEU A 474 51.82 -22.31 -38.05
N LEU A 475 51.12 -21.77 -39.04
CA LEU A 475 51.45 -21.98 -40.45
C LEU A 475 52.85 -21.42 -40.79
N ALA A 476 53.21 -20.26 -40.25
CA ALA A 476 54.53 -19.65 -40.43
C ALA A 476 55.64 -20.49 -39.79
N VAL A 477 55.41 -21.05 -38.59
CA VAL A 477 56.37 -21.95 -37.92
C VAL A 477 56.56 -23.24 -38.72
N LEU A 478 55.47 -23.84 -39.21
CA LEU A 478 55.53 -25.07 -40.01
C LEU A 478 56.25 -24.85 -41.36
N THR A 479 55.98 -23.74 -42.03
CA THR A 479 56.64 -23.40 -43.30
C THR A 479 58.13 -23.07 -43.12
N MET A 480 58.50 -22.36 -42.05
CA MET A 480 59.91 -22.13 -41.70
C MET A 480 60.64 -23.44 -41.34
N GLY A 481 59.99 -24.35 -40.61
CA GLY A 481 60.53 -25.68 -40.31
C GLY A 481 60.79 -26.49 -41.57
N ALA A 482 59.81 -26.55 -42.48
CA ALA A 482 59.93 -27.25 -43.76
C ALA A 482 61.04 -26.66 -44.66
N TRP A 483 61.19 -25.33 -44.66
CA TRP A 483 62.25 -24.65 -45.41
C TRP A 483 63.65 -24.99 -44.87
N ARG A 484 63.83 -24.98 -43.53
CA ARG A 484 65.10 -25.38 -42.89
C ARG A 484 65.45 -26.85 -43.15
N ALA A 485 64.47 -27.75 -43.10
CA ALA A 485 64.68 -29.17 -43.41
C ALA A 485 65.16 -29.38 -44.86
N ARG A 486 64.54 -28.68 -45.83
CA ARG A 486 64.99 -28.72 -47.24
C ARG A 486 66.40 -28.14 -47.43
N ALA A 487 66.75 -27.06 -46.74
CA ALA A 487 68.08 -26.47 -46.82
C ALA A 487 69.17 -27.38 -46.24
N ALA A 488 68.87 -28.11 -45.16
CA ALA A 488 69.78 -29.10 -44.58
C ALA A 488 70.01 -30.29 -45.51
N ALA A 489 68.96 -30.83 -46.13
CA ALA A 489 69.08 -31.94 -47.09
C ALA A 489 69.99 -31.59 -48.28
N ARG A 490 69.86 -30.37 -48.83
CA ARG A 490 70.71 -29.89 -49.94
C ARG A 490 72.19 -29.71 -49.57
N ARG A 491 72.53 -29.58 -48.29
CA ARG A 491 73.93 -29.50 -47.82
C ARG A 491 74.60 -30.86 -47.63
N VAL A 492 73.82 -31.95 -47.64
CA VAL A 492 74.35 -33.31 -47.53
C VAL A 492 74.61 -33.92 -48.91
N GLU A 493 73.99 -33.38 -49.95
CA GLU A 493 74.17 -33.80 -51.36
C GLU A 493 75.26 -33.01 -52.12
N ALA A 494 75.83 -31.97 -51.51
CA ALA A 494 76.96 -31.18 -52.03
C ALA A 494 78.19 -31.43 -51.17
#